data_AF-A0A517Y610-F1
#
_entry.id   AF-A0A517Y610-F1
#
_cell.length_a   1.000
_cell.length_b   1.000
_cell.length_c   1.000
_cell.angle_alpha   90.00
_cell.angle_beta   90.00
_cell.angle_gamma   90.00
#
_symmetry.space_group_name_H-M   'P 1'
#
loop_
_entity.id
_entity.type
_entity.pdbx_description
1 polymer ?
#
loop_
_entity_poly.entity_id
_entity_poly.type
_entity_poly.pdbx_seq_one_letter_code
_entity_poly.pdbx_strand_id
1 'polypeptide(L)'
;MFGLGTSELLILGIVAILLFGKNLPDVARKFGKSYREFRRGISDLQSQVNFSDVMDATPSRPAPPKKTYSDYDDYDDVSAPKFEPPPAPPSASSSNQQDAA
;
A
#
# COMPACT_ATOMS: atom_id res chain seq x y z
N MET A 1 -26.59 -18.28 2.40
CA MET A 1 -26.24 -18.99 1.15
C MET A 1 -26.02 -18.04 -0.03
N PHE A 2 -25.48 -16.83 0.18
CA PHE A 2 -25.20 -15.87 -0.90
C PHE A 2 -23.82 -15.26 -0.67
N GLY A 3 -22.80 -15.99 -1.10
CA GLY A 3 -21.46 -15.44 -1.27
C GLY A 3 -21.09 -15.69 -2.71
N LEU A 4 -20.84 -14.63 -3.48
CA LEU A 4 -20.17 -14.76 -4.77
C LEU A 4 -18.78 -15.33 -4.47
N GLY A 5 -18.66 -16.65 -4.57
CA GLY A 5 -17.41 -17.35 -4.38
C GLY A 5 -16.47 -17.09 -5.55
N THR A 6 -15.21 -17.44 -5.34
CA THR A 6 -14.22 -17.49 -6.41
C THR A 6 -14.68 -18.40 -7.57
N SER A 7 -15.43 -19.46 -7.25
CA SER A 7 -16.10 -20.36 -8.20
C SER A 7 -17.06 -19.64 -9.15
N GLU A 8 -17.99 -18.85 -8.62
CA GLU A 8 -19.00 -18.14 -9.39
C GLU A 8 -18.37 -17.06 -10.28
N LEU A 9 -17.37 -16.34 -9.75
CA LEU A 9 -16.60 -15.37 -10.54
C LEU A 9 -15.84 -16.04 -11.68
N LEU A 10 -15.30 -17.24 -11.48
CA LEU A 10 -14.58 -17.98 -12.51
C LEU A 10 -15.54 -18.43 -13.63
N ILE A 11 -16.73 -18.92 -13.27
CA ILE A 11 -17.77 -19.30 -14.25
C ILE A 11 -18.20 -18.07 -15.06
N LEU A 12 -18.49 -16.94 -14.40
CA LEU A 12 -18.84 -15.68 -15.08
C LEU A 12 -17.69 -15.17 -15.97
N GLY A 13 -16.45 -15.32 -15.52
CA GLY A 13 -15.25 -14.99 -16.30
C GLY A 13 -15.15 -15.84 -17.58
N ILE A 14 -15.39 -17.15 -17.48
CA ILE A 14 -15.42 -18.04 -18.65
C ILE A 14 -16.52 -17.62 -19.62
N VAL A 15 -17.74 -17.37 -19.13
CA VAL A 15 -18.86 -16.92 -19.97
C VAL A 15 -18.52 -15.60 -20.67
N ALA A 16 -17.91 -14.64 -19.96
CA ALA A 16 -17.45 -13.38 -20.55
C ALA A 16 -16.37 -13.60 -21.62
N ILE A 17 -15.43 -14.53 -21.41
CA ILE A 17 -14.42 -14.89 -22.42
C ILE A 17 -15.09 -15.54 -23.64
N LEU A 18 -16.14 -16.35 -23.48
CA LEU A 18 -16.85 -16.93 -24.62
C LEU A 18 -17.62 -15.89 -25.43
N LEU A 19 -18.22 -14.89 -24.77
CA LEU A 19 -18.97 -13.80 -25.41
C LEU A 19 -18.03 -12.80 -26.13
N PHE A 20 -16.96 -12.37 -25.47
CA PHE A 20 -16.11 -11.28 -25.94
C PHE A 20 -14.78 -11.75 -26.55
N GLY A 21 -14.32 -12.96 -26.22
CA GLY A 21 -13.07 -13.55 -26.70
C GLY A 21 -11.86 -12.67 -26.41
N LYS A 22 -11.04 -12.48 -27.44
CA LYS A 22 -9.85 -11.59 -27.40
C LYS A 22 -10.17 -10.11 -27.16
N ASN A 23 -11.43 -9.70 -27.33
CA ASN A 23 -11.84 -8.31 -27.14
C ASN A 23 -12.16 -7.99 -25.68
N LEU A 24 -12.25 -9.00 -24.80
CA LEU A 24 -12.49 -8.81 -23.37
C LEU A 24 -11.52 -7.80 -22.71
N PRO A 25 -10.19 -7.88 -22.89
CA PRO A 25 -9.26 -6.89 -22.33
C PRO A 25 -9.52 -5.47 -22.85
N ASP A 26 -9.90 -5.31 -24.12
CA ASP A 26 -10.19 -4.01 -24.70
C ASP A 26 -11.51 -3.43 -24.16
N VAL A 27 -12.54 -4.27 -24.00
CA VAL A 27 -13.82 -3.88 -23.37
C VAL A 27 -13.60 -3.52 -21.90
N ALA A 28 -12.84 -4.33 -21.15
CA ALA A 28 -12.51 -4.05 -19.76
C ALA A 28 -11.70 -2.74 -19.60
N ARG A 29 -10.76 -2.46 -20.51
CA ARG A 29 -10.01 -1.19 -20.53
C ARG A 29 -10.92 0.00 -20.79
N LYS A 30 -11.84 -0.09 -21.76
CA LYS A 30 -12.81 0.96 -22.07
C LYS A 30 -13.77 1.21 -20.91
N PHE A 31 -14.33 0.13 -20.35
CA PHE A 31 -15.21 0.19 -19.18
C PHE A 31 -14.48 0.74 -17.95
N GLY A 32 -13.25 0.30 -17.67
CA GLY A 32 -12.45 0.75 -16.54
C GLY A 32 -12.09 2.24 -16.62
N LYS A 33 -11.82 2.77 -17.83
CA LYS A 33 -11.65 4.21 -18.04
C LYS A 33 -12.93 4.99 -17.68
N SER A 34 -14.08 4.55 -18.19
CA SER A 34 -15.38 5.16 -17.88
C SER A 34 -15.70 5.08 -16.38
N TYR A 35 -15.45 3.94 -15.73
CA TYR A 35 -15.64 3.79 -14.28
C TYR A 35 -14.74 4.73 -13.47
N ARG A 36 -13.48 4.93 -13.89
CA ARG A 36 -12.54 5.85 -13.24
C ARG A 36 -12.98 7.30 -13.38
N GLU A 37 -13.43 7.70 -14.56
CA GLU A 37 -13.95 9.05 -14.82
C GLU A 37 -15.24 9.30 -14.02
N PHE A 38 -16.16 8.33 -14.00
CA PHE A 38 -17.38 8.37 -13.19
C PHE A 38 -17.07 8.51 -11.69
N ARG A 39 -16.11 7.72 -11.18
CA ARG A 39 -15.69 7.80 -9.76
C ARG A 39 -15.09 9.16 -9.42
N ARG A 40 -14.29 9.74 -10.32
CA ARG A 40 -13.75 11.11 -10.16
C ARG A 40 -14.86 12.13 -10.11
N GLY A 41 -15.80 12.10 -11.08
CA GLY A 41 -16.95 13.00 -11.09
C GLY A 41 -17.76 12.92 -9.79
N ILE A 42 -18.05 11.72 -9.28
CA ILE A 42 -18.73 11.57 -7.98
C ILE A 42 -17.91 12.14 -6.83
N SER A 43 -16.59 11.91 -6.81
CA SER A 43 -15.70 12.43 -5.76
C SER A 43 -15.68 13.96 -5.74
N ASP A 44 -15.69 14.60 -6.90
CA ASP A 44 -15.70 16.06 -7.04
C ASP A 44 -17.05 16.67 -6.66
N LEU A 45 -18.14 15.92 -6.86
CA LEU A 45 -19.46 16.32 -6.36
C LEU A 45 -19.55 16.17 -4.83
N GLN A 46 -18.99 15.09 -4.28
CA GLN A 46 -18.93 14.92 -2.82
C GLN A 46 -18.07 16.01 -2.16
N SER A 47 -16.94 16.40 -2.76
CA SER A 47 -16.10 17.47 -2.21
C SER A 47 -16.80 18.82 -2.19
N GLN A 48 -17.54 19.17 -3.25
CA GLN A 48 -18.29 20.43 -3.31
C GLN A 48 -19.54 20.46 -2.43
N VAL A 49 -20.12 19.30 -2.11
CA VAL A 49 -21.30 19.18 -1.24
C VAL A 49 -20.90 18.98 0.23
N ASN A 50 -19.59 18.92 0.54
CA ASN A 50 -19.13 18.97 1.92
C ASN A 50 -19.33 20.38 2.48
N PHE A 51 -20.44 20.55 3.20
CA PHE A 51 -20.73 21.69 4.09
C PHE A 51 -19.60 22.00 5.12
N SER A 52 -18.55 21.18 5.17
CA SER A 52 -17.36 21.37 5.99
C SER A 52 -16.52 22.59 5.61
N ASP A 53 -16.50 22.99 4.33
CA ASP A 53 -15.71 24.15 3.89
C ASP A 53 -16.29 25.49 4.37
N VAL A 54 -17.56 25.52 4.83
CA VAL A 54 -18.20 26.73 5.35
C VAL A 54 -17.91 26.96 6.85
N MET A 55 -17.44 25.93 7.56
CA MET A 55 -17.12 26.02 9.00
C MET A 55 -15.62 26.18 9.31
N ASP A 56 -14.72 25.94 8.34
CA ASP A 56 -13.26 25.97 8.56
C ASP A 56 -12.59 27.30 8.15
N ALA A 57 -13.36 28.40 8.10
CA ALA A 57 -12.81 29.75 8.03
C ALA A 57 -12.35 30.25 9.41
N THR A 58 -11.50 29.47 10.10
CA THR A 58 -10.71 29.98 11.23
C THR A 58 -9.29 30.22 10.73
N PRO A 59 -8.82 31.49 10.62
CA PRO A 59 -7.46 31.74 10.17
C PRO A 59 -6.48 31.37 11.28
N SER A 60 -5.37 30.75 10.89
CA SER A 60 -4.11 30.56 11.63
C SER A 60 -3.85 29.17 12.22
N ARG A 61 -3.19 28.31 11.44
CA ARG A 61 -1.91 27.67 11.84
C ARG A 61 -1.20 27.10 10.60
N PRO A 62 0.10 27.37 10.39
CA PRO A 62 0.84 26.67 9.33
C PRO A 62 0.95 25.19 9.70
N ALA A 63 0.36 24.33 8.87
CA ALA A 63 0.45 22.89 9.00
C ALA A 63 1.76 22.38 8.35
N PRO A 64 2.43 21.36 8.94
CA PRO A 64 3.61 20.74 8.34
C PRO A 64 3.28 20.07 6.99
N PRO A 65 4.25 19.95 6.07
CA PRO A 65 4.01 19.48 4.71
C PRO A 65 3.50 18.03 4.72
N LYS A 66 2.33 17.80 4.10
CA LYS A 66 1.79 16.47 3.85
C LYS A 66 2.55 15.83 2.69
N LYS A 67 3.20 14.69 2.96
CA LYS A 67 3.87 13.85 1.97
C LYS A 67 2.88 13.45 0.88
N THR A 68 3.15 13.84 -0.37
CA THR A 68 2.43 13.37 -1.54
C THR A 68 3.01 12.00 -1.91
N TYR A 69 2.16 10.98 -2.02
CA TYR A 69 2.54 9.60 -2.38
C TYR A 69 3.03 9.42 -3.84
N SER A 70 3.39 10.50 -4.54
CA SER A 70 3.95 10.44 -5.90
C SER A 70 5.47 10.35 -5.90
N ASP A 71 6.06 9.96 -4.79
CA ASP A 71 7.50 10.00 -4.56
C ASP A 71 8.04 8.57 -4.41
N TYR A 72 8.03 7.85 -5.53
CA TYR A 72 8.70 6.55 -5.65
C TYR A 72 10.12 6.71 -6.23
N ASP A 73 10.54 7.93 -6.55
CA ASP A 73 11.85 8.21 -7.17
C ASP A 73 12.81 9.00 -6.26
N ASP A 74 12.38 9.49 -5.09
CA ASP A 74 13.22 10.13 -4.06
C ASP A 74 13.40 9.20 -2.84
N TYR A 75 14.00 8.03 -3.08
CA TYR A 75 14.50 7.24 -1.96
C TYR A 75 15.74 7.92 -1.39
N ASP A 76 15.57 8.68 -0.30
CA ASP A 76 16.67 8.94 0.64
C ASP A 76 17.27 7.59 1.02
N ASP A 77 18.53 7.37 0.64
CA ASP A 77 19.29 6.18 0.97
C ASP A 77 19.23 5.97 2.49
N VAL A 78 18.47 4.97 2.92
CA VAL A 78 18.27 4.69 4.33
C VAL A 78 19.60 4.22 4.91
N SER A 79 20.37 5.16 5.46
CA SER A 79 21.55 4.87 6.28
C SER A 79 21.07 4.25 7.59
N ALA A 80 20.61 2.99 7.50
CA ALA A 80 20.36 2.16 8.65
C ALA A 80 21.64 2.15 9.49
N PRO A 81 21.56 2.40 10.81
CA PRO A 81 22.73 2.37 11.67
C PRO A 81 23.40 1.00 11.52
N LYS A 82 24.68 1.01 11.15
CA LYS A 82 25.48 -0.21 10.99
C LYS A 82 25.43 -0.96 12.32
N PHE A 83 24.87 -2.16 12.32
CA PHE A 83 24.87 -3.03 13.48
C PHE A 83 26.32 -3.47 13.74
N GLU A 84 26.95 -2.91 14.76
CA GLU A 84 28.20 -3.43 15.29
C GLU A 84 27.85 -4.61 16.22
N PRO A 85 28.25 -5.84 15.87
CA PRO A 85 28.01 -6.97 16.77
C PRO A 85 28.77 -6.72 18.08
N PRO A 86 28.15 -6.98 19.25
CA PRO A 86 28.84 -6.83 20.52
C PRO A 86 30.11 -7.68 20.51
N PRO A 87 31.21 -7.20 21.11
CA PRO A 87 32.46 -7.95 21.17
C PRO A 87 32.18 -9.32 21.78
N ALA A 88 32.62 -10.38 21.09
CA ALA A 88 32.45 -11.74 21.57
C ALA A 88 33.01 -11.83 23.00
N PRO A 89 32.27 -12.45 23.95
CA PRO A 89 32.76 -12.59 25.31
C PRO A 89 34.13 -13.29 25.27
N PRO A 90 35.10 -12.85 26.10
CA PRO A 90 36.42 -13.46 26.12
C PRO A 90 36.23 -14.95 26.35
N SER A 91 36.73 -15.76 25.41
CA SER A 91 36.77 -17.21 25.52
C SER A 91 37.24 -17.54 26.93
N ALA A 92 36.36 -18.14 27.73
CA ALA A 92 36.69 -18.60 29.07
C ALA A 92 37.84 -19.58 28.92
N SER A 93 39.05 -19.08 29.17
CA SER A 93 40.27 -19.85 29.29
C SER A 93 39.96 -21.06 30.15
N SER A 94 40.11 -22.22 29.55
CA SER A 94 39.83 -23.51 30.14
C SER A 94 40.44 -23.61 31.53
N SER A 95 39.58 -23.70 32.54
CA SER A 95 39.90 -24.26 33.83
C SER A 95 40.30 -25.72 33.63
N ASN A 96 41.55 -26.09 33.91
CA ASN A 96 41.90 -27.43 34.39
C ASN A 96 43.36 -27.55 34.83
N GLN A 97 43.51 -27.86 36.12
CA GLN A 97 44.51 -28.74 36.78
C GLN A 97 45.01 -28.09 38.07
N GLN A 98 44.46 -28.51 39.21
CA GLN A 98 44.89 -29.67 40.02
C GLN A 98 46.16 -29.30 40.80
N ASP A 99 46.04 -29.04 42.09
CA ASP A 99 46.19 -30.09 43.13
C ASP A 99 47.43 -30.95 42.88
N ALA A 100 48.49 -30.70 43.64
CA ALA A 100 49.16 -31.68 44.51
C ALA A 100 50.66 -31.35 44.74
N ALA A 101 51.05 -31.49 46.01
CA ALA A 101 52.39 -31.55 46.61
C ALA A 101 53.10 -30.23 46.92
#